data_AF-A0A1B9Y812-F1
#
_entry.id   AF-A0A1B9Y812-F1
#
_cell.length_a   1.000
_cell.length_b   1.000
_cell.length_c   1.000
_cell.angle_alpha   90.00
_cell.angle_beta   90.00
_cell.angle_gamma   90.00
#
_symmetry.space_group_name_H-M   'P 1'
#
loop_
_entity.id
_entity.type
_entity.pdbx_description
1 polymer ?
#
loop_
_entity_poly.entity_id
_entity_poly.type
_entity_poly.pdbx_seq_one_letter_code
_entity_poly.pdbx_strand_id
1 'polypeptide(L)'
;MSERIKTFAEFYQFYLTEHSKIGTRVFHFIGTLLVFFVIGYVIYSGKERFLWYVPIFGYGFAWLSHAIIEKNKPATFKYPIWSLISDFRLFFELLIGKQKFNSN
;
A
#
# COMPACT_ATOMS: atom_id res chain seq x y z
N MET A 1 -12.02 20.90 -12.01
CA MET A 1 -11.70 20.00 -10.88
C MET A 1 -12.34 18.65 -11.21
N SER A 2 -11.58 17.58 -11.45
CA SER A 2 -12.18 16.26 -11.66
C SER A 2 -13.04 15.90 -10.44
N GLU A 3 -14.27 15.43 -10.63
CA GLU A 3 -15.11 14.99 -9.51
C GLU A 3 -14.37 13.99 -8.61
N ARG A 4 -14.64 14.05 -7.31
CA ARG A 4 -14.12 13.07 -6.36
C ARG A 4 -14.80 11.72 -6.61
N ILE A 5 -14.02 10.64 -6.63
CA ILE A 5 -14.52 9.27 -6.73
C ILE A 5 -15.44 9.01 -5.53
N LYS A 6 -16.64 8.47 -5.77
CA LYS A 6 -17.71 8.36 -4.76
C LYS A 6 -17.82 6.97 -4.17
N THR A 7 -17.31 5.95 -4.84
CA THR A 7 -17.35 4.56 -4.35
C THR A 7 -15.96 3.96 -4.16
N PHE A 8 -15.84 3.05 -3.20
CA PHE A 8 -14.60 2.31 -2.99
C PHE A 8 -14.25 1.40 -4.18
N ALA A 9 -15.25 0.84 -4.87
CA ALA A 9 -15.02 -0.02 -6.04
C ALA A 9 -14.35 0.74 -7.18
N GLU A 10 -14.86 1.92 -7.53
CA GLU A 10 -14.23 2.81 -8.52
C GLU A 10 -12.85 3.26 -8.04
N PHE A 11 -12.71 3.57 -6.74
CA PHE A 11 -11.42 3.93 -6.19
C PHE A 11 -10.41 2.80 -6.31
N TYR A 12 -10.81 1.55 -6.06
CA TYR A 12 -9.89 0.43 -6.15
C TYR A 12 -9.41 0.21 -7.58
N GLN A 13 -10.27 0.42 -8.59
CA GLN A 13 -9.85 0.40 -9.99
C GLN A 13 -8.84 1.51 -10.29
N PHE A 14 -9.11 2.74 -9.86
CA PHE A 14 -8.16 3.85 -9.96
C PHE A 14 -6.84 3.55 -9.21
N TYR A 15 -6.92 2.99 -8.01
CA TYR A 15 -5.76 2.59 -7.21
C TYR A 15 -4.88 1.59 -7.96
N LEU A 16 -5.46 0.59 -8.61
CA LEU A 16 -4.70 -0.36 -9.42
C LEU A 16 -4.01 0.31 -10.63
N THR A 17 -4.60 1.35 -11.22
CA THR A 17 -3.93 2.13 -12.28
C THR A 17 -2.75 2.94 -11.76
N GLU A 18 -2.81 3.41 -10.51
CA GLU A 18 -1.69 4.08 -9.84
C GLU A 18 -0.59 3.10 -9.40
N HIS A 19 -0.83 1.79 -9.51
CA HIS A 19 0.11 0.69 -9.23
C HIS A 19 0.31 -0.15 -10.50
N SER A 20 0.52 0.52 -11.64
CA SER A 20 0.66 -0.14 -12.93
C SER A 20 1.98 -0.87 -13.09
N LYS A 21 3.05 -0.45 -12.39
CA LYS A 21 4.39 -1.02 -12.53
C LYS A 21 4.65 -2.08 -11.48
N ILE A 22 5.35 -3.14 -11.90
CA ILE A 22 5.74 -4.25 -11.03
C ILE A 22 6.49 -3.77 -9.78
N GLY A 23 7.42 -2.83 -9.95
CA GLY A 23 8.21 -2.30 -8.84
C GLY A 23 7.35 -1.64 -7.77
N THR A 24 6.32 -0.88 -8.15
CA THR A 24 5.38 -0.23 -7.23
C THR A 24 4.63 -1.28 -6.40
N ARG A 25 4.09 -2.30 -7.07
CA ARG A 25 3.38 -3.42 -6.41
C ARG A 25 4.30 -4.17 -5.44
N VAL A 26 5.55 -4.43 -5.83
CA VAL A 26 6.56 -5.09 -4.99
C VAL A 26 6.87 -4.27 -3.74
N PHE A 27 7.10 -2.96 -3.88
CA PHE A 27 7.40 -2.08 -2.75
C PHE A 27 6.24 -1.99 -1.77
N HIS A 28 5.00 -1.85 -2.26
CA HIS A 28 3.82 -1.90 -1.40
C HIS A 28 3.70 -3.25 -0.68
N PHE A 29 3.90 -4.36 -1.41
CA PHE A 29 3.84 -5.68 -0.80
C PHE A 29 4.88 -5.86 0.33
N ILE A 30 6.13 -5.46 0.09
CA ILE A 30 7.20 -5.52 1.11
C ILE A 30 6.88 -4.60 2.28
N GLY A 31 6.44 -3.37 2.02
CA GLY A 31 6.07 -2.40 3.06
C GLY A 31 4.96 -2.95 3.97
N THR A 32 3.88 -3.48 3.39
CA THR A 32 2.79 -4.09 4.14
C THR A 32 3.23 -5.36 4.88
N LEU A 33 4.09 -6.20 4.28
CA LEU A 33 4.64 -7.38 4.95
C LEU A 33 5.44 -7.00 6.19
N LEU A 34 6.29 -5.97 6.10
CA LEU A 34 7.08 -5.48 7.23
C LEU A 34 6.20 -4.92 8.35
N VAL A 35 5.05 -4.29 8.02
CA VAL A 35 4.05 -3.89 9.01
C VAL A 35 3.57 -5.09 9.83
N PHE A 36 3.24 -6.21 9.18
CA PHE A 36 2.85 -7.44 9.90
C PHE A 36 3.97 -7.99 10.77
N PHE A 37 5.23 -7.97 10.30
CA PHE A 37 6.38 -8.37 11.12
C PHE A 37 6.58 -7.48 12.34
N VAL A 38 6.43 -6.15 12.20
CA VAL A 38 6.51 -5.22 13.33
C VAL A 38 5.41 -5.50 14.35
N ILE A 39 4.17 -5.68 13.90
CA ILE A 39 3.04 -6.00 14.78
C ILE A 39 3.30 -7.33 15.52
N GLY A 40 3.72 -8.38 14.79
CA GLY A 40 4.07 -9.67 15.39
C GLY A 40 5.19 -9.56 16.41
N TYR A 41 6.23 -8.78 16.13
CA TYR A 41 7.32 -8.51 17.07
C TYR A 41 6.86 -7.78 18.33
N VAL A 42 5.99 -6.78 18.19
CA VAL A 42 5.43 -6.03 19.34
C VAL A 42 4.60 -6.96 20.21
N ILE A 43 3.74 -7.80 19.62
CA ILE A 43 2.95 -8.79 20.35
C ILE A 43 3.85 -9.79 21.09
N TYR A 44 4.88 -10.30 20.42
CA TYR A 44 5.82 -11.27 21.00
C TYR A 44 6.69 -10.68 22.13
N SER A 45 7.19 -9.45 21.96
CA SER A 45 8.17 -8.84 22.86
C SER A 45 7.58 -7.90 23.92
N GLY A 46 6.32 -7.47 23.76
CA GLY A 46 5.67 -6.44 24.58
C GLY A 46 6.23 -5.02 24.39
N LYS A 47 7.13 -4.80 23.41
CA LYS A 47 7.82 -3.51 23.23
C LYS A 47 7.04 -2.59 22.28
N GLU A 48 6.00 -1.94 22.78
CA GLU A 48 5.10 -1.07 21.99
C GLU A 48 5.82 0.08 21.26
N ARG A 49 6.98 0.52 21.75
CA ARG A 49 7.81 1.55 21.08
C ARG A 49 8.18 1.21 19.62
N PHE A 50 8.13 -0.07 19.23
CA PHE A 50 8.39 -0.47 17.85
C PHE A 50 7.21 -0.20 16.91
N LEU A 51 6.02 0.15 17.41
CA LEU A 51 4.89 0.55 16.57
C LEU A 51 5.19 1.79 15.71
N TRP A 52 6.16 2.62 16.08
CA TRP A 52 6.64 3.73 15.24
C TRP A 52 7.19 3.28 13.88
N TYR A 53 7.62 2.03 13.74
CA TYR A 53 8.07 1.48 12.45
C TYR A 53 6.91 1.16 11.50
N VAL A 54 5.67 1.03 11.98
CA VAL A 54 4.50 0.77 11.14
C VAL A 54 4.29 1.86 10.09
N PRO A 55 4.15 3.15 10.43
CA PRO A 55 4.01 4.20 9.42
C PRO A 55 5.29 4.38 8.58
N ILE A 56 6.47 4.12 9.15
CA ILE A 56 7.75 4.23 8.42
C ILE A 56 7.81 3.19 7.30
N PHE A 57 7.51 1.92 7.58
CA PHE A 57 7.54 0.87 6.56
C PHE A 57 6.35 0.94 5.62
N GLY A 58 5.15 1.19 6.13
CA GLY A 58 3.95 1.34 5.30
C GLY A 58 4.09 2.49 4.31
N TYR A 59 4.24 3.72 4.81
CA TYR A 59 4.29 4.90 3.94
C TYR A 59 5.64 5.10 3.25
N GLY A 60 6.76 4.77 3.92
CA GLY A 60 8.09 4.96 3.34
C GLY A 60 8.28 4.18 2.05
N PHE A 61 7.99 2.88 2.05
CA PHE A 61 8.08 2.06 0.84
C PHE A 61 7.05 2.47 -0.22
N ALA A 62 5.81 2.73 0.19
CA ALA A 62 4.75 3.14 -0.71
C ALA A 62 5.11 4.44 -1.45
N TRP A 63 5.38 5.51 -0.72
CA TRP A 63 5.67 6.83 -1.29
C TRP A 63 6.97 6.85 -2.09
N LEU A 64 8.00 6.13 -1.65
CA LEU A 64 9.25 6.01 -2.40
C LEU A 64 9.02 5.37 -3.77
N SER A 65 8.21 4.30 -3.81
CA SER A 65 7.88 3.63 -5.06
C SER A 65 7.07 4.52 -6.00
N HIS A 66 6.10 5.27 -5.49
CA HIS A 66 5.36 6.25 -6.28
C HIS A 66 6.27 7.38 -6.82
N ALA A 67 7.22 7.87 -6.01
CA ALA A 67 8.12 8.94 -6.43
C ALA A 67 9.11 8.50 -7.52
N ILE A 68 9.70 7.31 -7.38
CA ILE A 68 10.79 6.85 -8.27
C ILE A 68 10.25 6.06 -9.47
N ILE A 69 9.28 5.18 -9.24
CA ILE A 69 8.84 4.16 -10.20
C ILE A 69 7.65 4.68 -10.98
N GLU A 70 6.54 5.02 -10.31
CA GLU A 70 5.35 5.53 -10.99
C GLU A 70 5.53 6.96 -11.50
N LYS A 71 6.24 7.79 -10.72
CA LYS A 71 6.38 9.24 -10.92
C LYS A 71 5.04 9.97 -10.85
N ASN A 72 4.15 9.53 -9.95
CA ASN A 72 2.86 10.16 -9.65
C ASN A 72 2.79 10.57 -8.16
N LYS A 73 1.73 11.28 -7.79
CA LYS A 73 1.46 11.62 -6.39
C LYS A 73 0.57 10.54 -5.78
N PRO A 74 0.95 9.92 -4.65
CA PRO A 74 0.15 8.92 -3.97
C PRO A 74 -1.32 9.34 -3.78
N ALA A 75 -2.24 8.43 -4.10
CA ALA A 75 -3.67 8.61 -3.89
C ALA A 75 -4.04 8.90 -2.42
N THR A 76 -3.18 8.47 -1.47
CA THR A 76 -3.33 8.68 -0.03
C THR A 76 -3.53 10.15 0.34
N PHE A 77 -2.95 11.09 -0.42
CA PHE A 77 -3.15 12.53 -0.18
C PHE A 77 -4.57 13.03 -0.47
N LYS A 78 -5.35 12.30 -1.28
CA LYS A 78 -6.76 12.63 -1.61
C LYS A 78 -7.76 11.66 -0.96
N TYR A 79 -7.36 10.41 -0.75
CA TYR A 79 -8.20 9.33 -0.21
C TYR A 79 -7.41 8.51 0.82
N PRO A 80 -7.08 9.06 2.00
CA PRO A 80 -6.16 8.42 2.94
C PRO A 80 -6.67 7.05 3.42
N ILE A 81 -7.93 6.98 3.86
CA ILE A 81 -8.54 5.74 4.38
C ILE A 81 -8.66 4.69 3.27
N TRP A 82 -9.16 5.06 2.10
CA TRP A 82 -9.30 4.10 1.00
C TRP A 82 -7.97 3.60 0.47
N SER A 83 -6.93 4.45 0.47
CA SER A 83 -5.58 4.03 0.06
C SER A 83 -5.01 3.02 1.05
N LEU A 84 -5.14 3.27 2.35
CA LEU A 84 -4.70 2.31 3.39
C LEU A 84 -5.42 0.97 3.26
N ILE A 85 -6.75 0.97 3.11
CA ILE A 85 -7.53 -0.26 2.89
C ILE A 85 -7.07 -0.98 1.61
N SER A 86 -6.77 -0.22 0.56
CA SER A 86 -6.34 -0.78 -0.72
C SER A 86 -4.94 -1.38 -0.66
N ASP A 87 -4.03 -0.85 0.16
CA ASP A 87 -2.71 -1.44 0.39
C ASP A 87 -2.83 -2.85 0.99
N PHE A 88 -3.65 -3.03 2.03
CA PHE A 88 -3.92 -4.35 2.59
C PHE A 88 -4.65 -5.26 1.60
N ARG A 89 -5.64 -4.72 0.89
CA ARG A 89 -6.38 -5.49 -0.12
C ARG A 89 -5.45 -5.99 -1.22
N LEU A 90 -4.61 -5.12 -1.79
CA LEU A 90 -3.65 -5.48 -2.82
C LEU A 90 -2.63 -6.49 -2.29
N PHE A 91 -2.13 -6.31 -1.07
CA PHE A 91 -1.24 -7.27 -0.41
C PHE A 91 -1.84 -8.68 -0.38
N PHE A 92 -3.06 -8.84 0.13
CA PHE A 92 -3.72 -10.14 0.19
C PHE A 92 -4.08 -10.67 -1.20
N GLU A 93 -4.54 -9.82 -2.12
CA GLU A 93 -4.85 -10.23 -3.50
C GLU A 93 -3.59 -10.72 -4.24
N LEU A 94 -2.42 -10.12 -4.00
CA LEU A 94 -1.13 -10.60 -4.52
C LEU A 94 -0.72 -11.92 -3.85
N LEU A 95 -0.89 -12.03 -2.53
CA LEU A 95 -0.53 -13.21 -1.75
C LEU A 95 -1.31 -14.46 -2.19
N ILE A 96 -2.60 -14.31 -2.47
CA ILE A 96 -3.47 -15.41 -2.93
C ILE A 96 -3.50 -15.56 -4.46
N GLY A 97 -2.73 -14.75 -5.19
CA GLY A 97 -2.64 -14.79 -6.66
C GLY A 97 -3.85 -14.26 -7.42
N LYS A 98 -4.80 -13.58 -6.76
CA LYS A 98 -5.93 -12.90 -7.41
C LYS A 98 -5.48 -11.68 -8.23
N GLN A 99 -4.46 -10.98 -7.74
CA GLN A 99 -3.71 -9.97 -8.49
C GLN A 99 -2.32 -10.53 -8.81
N LYS A 100 -1.74 -10.06 -9.91
CA LYS A 100 -0.36 -10.36 -10.27
C LYS A 100 0.53 -9.18 -9.91
N PHE A 101 1.81 -9.45 -9.64
CA PHE A 101 2.80 -8.40 -9.49
C PHE A 101 3.06 -7.66 -10.80
N ASN A 102 2.96 -8.35 -11.94
CA ASN A 102 2.94 -7.69 -13.24
C ASN A 102 1.51 -7.28 -13.59
N SER A 103 1.34 -6.06 -14.10
CA SER A 103 0.03 -5.53 -14.51
C SER A 103 -0.29 -5.77 -15.99
N ASN A 104 0.58 -6.46 -16.73
CA ASN A 104 0.37 -6.86 -18.13
C ASN A 104 -0.72 -7.92 -18.29
#